data_AF-A0A182KA73-F1
#
_entry.id   AF-A0A182KA73-F1
#
_cell.length_a   1.000
_cell.length_b   1.000
_cell.length_c   1.000
_cell.angle_alpha   90.00
_cell.angle_beta   90.00
_cell.angle_gamma   90.00
#
_symmetry.space_group_name_H-M   'P 1'
#
loop_
_entity.id
_entity.type
_entity.pdbx_description
1 polymer ?
#
loop_
_entity_poly.entity_id
_entity_poly.type
_entity_poly.pdbx_seq_one_letter_code
_entity_poly.pdbx_strand_id
1 'polypeptide(L)'
;DSSFLLANAQIVDFPIVYCNEAFCKISGYNRAEVMQKSCRCGFMYGELTEKETVARVEYALEHQQHDQFEVLLYKKNKTPLWLLLQVAPIRNERDLVVLFLLTFRDITALKQPIDSEDTKG
;
A
#
# COMPACT_ATOMS: atom_id res chain seq x y z
N ASP A 1 2.45 -13.21 10.75
CA ASP A 1 2.11 -11.83 11.14
C ASP A 1 1.55 -11.05 9.96
N SER A 2 0.43 -10.34 10.16
CA SER A 2 -0.17 -9.50 9.13
C SER A 2 0.63 -8.19 8.98
N SER A 3 0.99 -7.81 7.76
CA SER A 3 1.62 -6.50 7.51
C SER A 3 0.57 -5.40 7.41
N PHE A 4 0.77 -4.28 8.12
CA PHE A 4 -0.19 -3.17 8.08
C PHE A 4 0.40 -1.79 8.40
N LEU A 5 -0.36 -0.77 7.98
CA LEU A 5 -0.19 0.65 8.30
C LEU A 5 -1.47 1.21 8.93
N LEU A 6 -1.34 2.20 9.81
CA LEU A 6 -2.41 3.12 10.16
C LEU A 6 -2.09 4.51 9.63
N ALA A 7 -3.08 5.14 9.01
CA ALA A 7 -2.96 6.47 8.45
C ALA A 7 -4.03 7.40 8.99
N ASN A 8 -3.71 8.67 9.18
CA ASN A 8 -4.66 9.67 9.66
C ASN A 8 -5.60 10.08 8.52
N ALA A 9 -6.89 9.75 8.63
CA ALA A 9 -7.87 10.04 7.59
C ALA A 9 -8.31 11.52 7.56
N GLN A 10 -7.93 12.30 8.57
CA GLN A 10 -8.36 13.69 8.76
C GLN A 10 -7.32 14.71 8.30
N ILE A 11 -6.16 14.25 7.80
CA ILE A 11 -5.07 15.11 7.33
C ILE A 11 -4.89 14.88 5.82
N VAL A 12 -4.60 15.96 5.10
CA VAL A 12 -4.25 15.92 3.67
C VAL A 12 -3.17 14.88 3.43
N ASP A 13 -3.32 14.13 2.35
CA ASP A 13 -2.46 13.01 1.95
C ASP A 13 -2.45 11.78 2.84
N PHE A 14 -3.31 11.73 3.85
CA PHE A 14 -3.51 10.57 4.70
C PHE A 14 -2.17 10.03 5.26
N PRO A 15 -1.45 10.84 6.05
CA PRO A 15 -0.10 10.50 6.49
C PRO A 15 -0.11 9.26 7.38
N ILE A 16 0.87 8.40 7.18
CA ILE A 16 1.09 7.20 7.98
C ILE A 16 1.50 7.62 9.40
N VAL A 17 0.67 7.25 10.36
CA VAL A 17 0.91 7.48 11.81
C VAL A 17 1.42 6.24 12.52
N TYR A 18 1.36 5.08 11.87
CA TYR A 18 1.94 3.84 12.37
C TYR A 18 2.22 2.87 11.22
N CYS A 19 3.33 2.17 11.26
CA CYS A 19 3.59 0.97 10.47
C CYS A 19 3.94 -0.19 11.41
N ASN A 20 3.74 -1.46 11.06
CA ASN A 20 4.26 -2.55 11.90
C ASN A 20 5.60 -3.08 11.38
N GLU A 21 6.27 -3.92 12.17
CA GLU A 21 7.56 -4.51 11.77
C GLU A 21 7.42 -5.39 10.52
N ALA A 22 6.28 -6.08 10.37
CA ALA A 22 6.01 -6.90 9.19
C ALA A 22 5.97 -6.05 7.90
N PHE A 23 5.39 -4.84 7.93
CA PHE A 23 5.48 -3.89 6.81
C PHE A 23 6.92 -3.48 6.50
N CYS A 24 7.72 -3.16 7.51
CA CYS A 24 9.12 -2.83 7.30
C CYS A 24 9.89 -3.99 6.63
N LYS A 25 9.63 -5.23 7.08
CA LYS A 25 10.25 -6.44 6.52
C LYS A 25 9.88 -6.66 5.04
N ILE A 26 8.59 -6.59 4.70
CA ILE A 26 8.18 -6.85 3.31
C ILE A 26 8.59 -5.72 2.36
N SER A 27 8.51 -4.46 2.80
CA SER A 27 8.80 -3.29 1.96
C SER A 27 10.30 -2.98 1.86
N GLY A 28 11.09 -3.40 2.84
CA GLY A 28 12.51 -3.06 2.96
C GLY A 28 12.77 -1.62 3.43
N TYR A 29 11.73 -0.84 3.74
CA TYR A 29 11.86 0.47 4.36
C TYR A 29 11.89 0.33 5.88
N ASN A 30 12.72 1.14 6.55
CA ASN A 30 12.64 1.23 8.00
C ASN A 30 11.48 2.13 8.44
N ARG A 31 11.11 2.07 9.72
CA ARG A 31 9.99 2.85 10.27
C ARG A 31 10.14 4.35 10.02
N ALA A 32 11.32 4.93 10.26
CA ALA A 32 11.55 6.37 10.09
C ALA A 32 11.36 6.83 8.63
N GLU A 33 11.62 5.95 7.68
CA GLU A 33 11.38 6.21 6.25
C GLU A 33 9.90 6.09 5.86
N VAL A 34 9.08 5.35 6.61
CA VAL A 34 7.66 5.11 6.28
C VAL A 34 6.73 6.13 6.94
N MET A 35 7.02 6.49 8.19
CA MET A 35 6.20 7.43 8.97
C MET A 35 6.06 8.77 8.25
N GLN A 36 4.91 9.42 8.38
CA GLN A 36 4.55 10.70 7.74
C GLN A 36 4.48 10.71 6.21
N LYS A 37 4.87 9.63 5.51
CA LYS A 37 4.55 9.48 4.09
C LYS A 37 3.07 9.22 3.90
N SER A 38 2.56 9.53 2.70
CA SER A 38 1.18 9.21 2.34
C SER A 38 0.92 7.71 2.35
N CYS A 39 -0.23 7.30 2.89
CA CYS A 39 -0.67 5.90 2.84
C CYS A 39 -1.06 5.41 1.45
N ARG A 40 -1.14 6.30 0.46
CA ARG A 40 -1.21 5.94 -0.98
C ARG A 40 0.03 5.15 -1.44
N CYS A 41 1.09 5.13 -0.62
CA CYS A 41 2.32 4.35 -0.86
C CYS A 41 3.08 4.74 -2.14
N GLY A 42 2.96 5.98 -2.61
CA GLY A 42 3.65 6.46 -3.82
C GLY A 42 5.17 6.31 -3.81
N PHE A 43 5.78 6.24 -2.61
CA PHE A 43 7.20 5.96 -2.44
C PHE A 43 7.60 4.52 -2.82
N MET A 44 6.62 3.62 -2.99
CA MET A 44 6.79 2.23 -3.42
C MET A 44 6.36 2.02 -4.88
N TYR A 45 6.00 3.06 -5.63
CA TYR A 45 5.66 2.89 -7.04
C TYR A 45 6.91 2.65 -7.88
N GLY A 46 6.74 1.93 -8.99
CA GLY A 46 7.77 1.75 -10.01
C GLY A 46 7.15 1.52 -11.37
N GLU A 47 7.98 1.06 -12.31
CA GLU A 47 7.64 1.01 -13.74
C GLU A 47 6.39 0.16 -14.05
N LEU A 48 6.25 -0.99 -13.37
CA LEU A 48 5.13 -1.91 -13.56
C LEU A 48 3.93 -1.64 -12.63
N THR A 49 3.96 -0.55 -11.85
CA THR A 49 2.82 -0.18 -11.00
C THR A 49 1.70 0.37 -11.88
N GLU A 50 0.60 -0.36 -11.97
CA GLU A 50 -0.54 0.00 -12.80
C GLU A 50 -1.27 1.26 -12.30
N LYS A 51 -1.38 2.26 -13.19
CA LYS A 51 -2.04 3.55 -12.89
C LYS A 51 -3.53 3.38 -12.56
N GLU A 52 -4.20 2.43 -13.20
CA GLU A 52 -5.63 2.16 -12.94
C GLU A 52 -5.83 1.64 -11.52
N THR A 53 -5.02 0.68 -11.08
CA THR A 53 -5.06 0.16 -9.72
C THR A 53 -4.73 1.25 -8.69
N VAL A 54 -3.76 2.12 -8.97
CA VAL A 54 -3.47 3.31 -8.13
C VAL A 54 -4.69 4.23 -8.02
N ALA A 55 -5.32 4.58 -9.14
CA ALA A 55 -6.50 5.44 -9.15
C ALA A 55 -7.67 4.84 -8.35
N ARG A 56 -7.83 3.51 -8.37
CA ARG A 56 -8.84 2.82 -7.56
C ARG A 56 -8.53 2.88 -6.07
N VAL A 57 -7.27 2.73 -5.66
CA VAL A 57 -6.83 2.92 -4.27
C VAL A 57 -7.08 4.35 -3.80
N GLU A 58 -6.75 5.34 -4.63
CA GLU A 58 -7.00 6.75 -4.36
C GLU A 58 -8.50 7.02 -4.18
N TYR A 59 -9.32 6.51 -5.10
CA TYR A 59 -10.77 6.63 -5.02
C TYR A 59 -11.32 6.05 -3.71
N ALA A 60 -10.88 4.86 -3.31
CA ALA A 60 -11.34 4.24 -2.07
C ALA A 60 -10.92 5.04 -0.82
N LEU A 61 -9.72 5.61 -0.79
CA LEU A 61 -9.28 6.49 0.30
C LEU A 61 -10.11 7.78 0.35
N GLU A 62 -10.31 8.44 -0.78
CA GLU A 62 -11.03 9.72 -0.87
C GLU A 62 -12.53 9.58 -0.55
N HIS A 63 -13.14 8.47 -0.99
CA HIS A 63 -14.54 8.17 -0.73
C HIS A 63 -14.75 7.36 0.56
N GLN A 64 -13.68 7.13 1.33
CA GLN A 64 -13.70 6.42 2.61
C GLN A 64 -14.37 5.04 2.52
N GLN A 65 -14.05 4.29 1.47
CA GLN A 65 -14.61 2.98 1.18
C GLN A 65 -13.68 1.87 1.66
N HIS A 66 -14.30 0.77 2.11
CA HIS A 66 -13.60 -0.50 2.26
C HIS A 66 -13.47 -1.14 0.89
N ASP A 67 -12.25 -1.48 0.49
CA ASP A 67 -11.99 -2.17 -0.79
C ASP A 67 -10.65 -2.92 -0.74
N GLN A 68 -10.42 -3.78 -1.73
CA GLN A 68 -9.25 -4.63 -1.86
C GLN A 68 -8.72 -4.63 -3.30
N PHE A 69 -7.39 -4.58 -3.42
CA PHE A 69 -6.69 -4.42 -4.68
C PHE A 69 -5.51 -5.38 -4.75
N GLU A 70 -5.28 -5.96 -5.93
CA GLU A 70 -3.99 -6.58 -6.25
C GLU A 70 -3.12 -5.53 -6.92
N VAL A 71 -2.05 -5.10 -6.25
CA VAL A 71 -1.19 -4.01 -6.71
C VAL A 71 0.26 -4.47 -6.78
N LEU A 72 0.94 -4.13 -7.88
CA LEU A 72 2.38 -4.31 -8.02
C LEU A 72 3.10 -3.08 -7.46
N LEU A 73 3.81 -3.27 -6.35
CA LEU A 73 4.64 -2.26 -5.68
C LEU A 73 6.10 -2.71 -5.63
N TYR A 74 6.99 -1.78 -5.32
CA TYR A 74 8.43 -2.01 -5.27
C TYR A 74 8.93 -1.89 -3.84
N LYS A 75 9.76 -2.85 -3.46
CA LYS A 75 10.60 -2.72 -2.27
C LYS A 75 11.58 -1.56 -2.43
N LYS A 76 12.19 -1.14 -1.32
CA LYS A 76 13.24 -0.12 -1.31
C LYS A 76 14.39 -0.42 -2.29
N ASN A 77 14.78 -1.70 -2.39
CA ASN A 77 15.81 -2.18 -3.31
C ASN A 77 15.32 -2.37 -4.76
N LYS A 78 14.13 -1.87 -5.11
CA LYS A 78 13.50 -1.98 -6.43
C LYS A 78 13.10 -3.39 -6.86
N THR A 79 13.04 -4.35 -5.95
CA THR A 79 12.41 -5.64 -6.24
C THR A 79 10.88 -5.47 -6.32
N PRO A 80 10.22 -5.92 -7.41
CA PRO A 80 8.76 -5.88 -7.51
C PRO A 80 8.10 -6.90 -6.55
N LEU A 81 6.92 -6.55 -6.07
CA LEU A 81 6.06 -7.35 -5.21
C LEU A 81 4.63 -7.19 -5.67
N TRP A 82 3.94 -8.32 -5.81
CA TRP A 82 2.48 -8.30 -5.88
C TRP A 82 1.92 -8.35 -4.47
N LEU A 83 1.19 -7.30 -4.12
CA LEU A 83 0.55 -7.16 -2.81
C LEU A 83 -0.96 -7.14 -2.97
N LEU A 84 -1.63 -7.97 -2.19
CA LEU A 84 -3.04 -7.77 -1.90
C LEU A 84 -3.15 -6.67 -0.85
N LEU A 85 -3.51 -5.48 -1.29
CA LEU A 85 -3.73 -4.29 -0.47
C LEU A 85 -5.21 -4.19 -0.11
N GLN A 86 -5.53 -4.17 1.18
CA GLN A 86 -6.88 -3.88 1.66
C GLN A 86 -6.89 -2.51 2.36
N VAL A 87 -7.83 -1.65 1.98
CA VAL A 87 -8.11 -0.37 2.65
C VAL A 87 -9.36 -0.54 3.51
N ALA A 88 -9.27 -0.18 4.79
CA ALA A 88 -10.38 -0.24 5.73
C ALA A 88 -10.50 1.07 6.52
N PRO A 89 -11.57 1.87 6.33
CA PRO A 89 -11.84 3.04 7.14
C PRO A 89 -12.20 2.64 8.58
N ILE A 90 -11.64 3.34 9.56
CA ILE A 90 -11.94 3.17 10.99
C ILE A 90 -12.73 4.40 11.43
N ARG A 91 -13.96 4.16 11.90
CA ARG A 91 -14.88 5.19 12.39
C ARG A 91 -14.81 5.32 13.91
N ASN A 92 -14.96 6.54 14.40
CA ASN A 92 -15.17 6.79 15.82
C ASN A 92 -16.66 6.67 16.19
N GLU A 93 -17.00 6.95 17.46
CA GLU A 93 -18.37 6.88 17.97
C GLU A 93 -19.34 7.87 17.30
N ARG A 94 -18.85 8.86 16.56
CA ARG A 94 -19.65 9.84 15.80
C ARG A 94 -19.77 9.48 14.32
N ASP A 95 -19.42 8.25 13.95
CA ASP A 95 -19.42 7.74 12.58
C ASP A 95 -18.41 8.45 11.64
N LEU A 96 -17.48 9.23 12.18
CA LEU A 96 -16.44 9.92 11.42
C LEU A 96 -15.24 8.99 11.20
N VAL A 97 -14.77 8.88 9.95
CA VAL A 97 -13.57 8.10 9.62
C VAL A 97 -12.32 8.83 10.09
N VAL A 98 -11.70 8.35 11.17
CA VAL A 98 -10.55 9.00 11.81
C VAL A 98 -9.21 8.39 11.41
N LEU A 99 -9.20 7.11 11.02
CA LEU A 99 -8.01 6.41 10.55
C LEU A 99 -8.36 5.55 9.35
N PHE A 100 -7.34 5.25 8.54
CA PHE A 100 -7.36 4.12 7.61
C PHE A 100 -6.44 3.03 8.13
N LEU A 101 -6.92 1.80 8.13
CA LEU A 101 -6.10 0.59 8.23
C LEU A 101 -5.80 0.09 6.82
N LEU A 102 -4.53 0.01 6.47
CA LEU A 102 -4.07 -0.61 5.24
C LEU A 102 -3.39 -1.91 5.59
N THR A 103 -3.86 -3.03 5.06
CA THR A 103 -3.19 -4.33 5.24
C THR A 103 -2.59 -4.82 3.94
N PHE A 104 -1.45 -5.49 4.04
CA PHE A 104 -0.65 -5.94 2.90
C PHE A 104 -0.39 -7.43 3.05
N ARG A 105 -0.73 -8.19 2.01
CA ARG A 105 -0.37 -9.60 1.91
C ARG A 105 0.45 -9.81 0.65
N ASP A 106 1.64 -10.39 0.81
CA ASP A 106 2.46 -10.79 -0.32
C ASP A 106 1.80 -11.96 -1.05
N ILE A 107 1.41 -11.72 -2.30
CA ILE A 107 0.82 -12.70 -3.21
C ILE A 107 1.75 -12.94 -4.41
N THR A 108 3.01 -12.51 -4.34
CA THR A 108 4.00 -12.66 -5.43
C THR A 108 4.15 -14.12 -5.87
N ALA A 109 4.13 -15.07 -4.92
CA ALA A 109 4.20 -16.49 -5.23
C ALA A 109 2.96 -17.05 -5.97
N LEU A 110 1.84 -16.32 -5.97
CA LEU A 110 0.60 -16.71 -6.68
C LEU A 110 0.53 -16.12 -8.08
N LYS A 111 1.41 -15.17 -8.40
CA LYS A 111 1.51 -14.56 -9.72
C LYS A 111 2.54 -15.38 -10.51
N GLN A 112 2.25 -15.62 -11.79
CA GLN A 112 3.24 -16.22 -12.70
C GLN A 112 4.55 -15.41 -12.65
N PRO A 113 5.71 -16.01 -12.95
CA PRO A 113 6.94 -15.25 -13.08
C PRO A 113 6.67 -14.03 -13.94
N ILE A 114 7.06 -12.84 -13.45
CA ILE A 114 7.11 -11.66 -14.30
C ILE A 114 8.20 -12.00 -15.31
N ASP A 115 7.82 -12.53 -16.46
CA ASP A 115 8.75 -12.83 -17.54
C ASP A 115 9.45 -11.51 -17.86
N SER A 116 10.74 -11.45 -17.53
CA SER A 116 11.63 -10.40 -17.99
C SER A 116 11.97 -10.69 -19.46
N GLU A 117 10.96 -10.74 -20.33
CA GLU A 117 11.14 -10.80 -21.78
C GLU A 117 10.95 -9.41 -22.35
N ASP A 118 12.01 -8.61 -22.30
CA ASP A 118 12.29 -7.54 -23.27
C ASP A 118 13.78 -7.14 -23.19
N THR A 119 14.67 -8.13 -23.31
CA THR A 119 16.08 -7.87 -23.65
C THR A 119 16.58 -8.92 -24.61
N LYS A 120 15.96 -8.99 -25.78
CA LYS A 120 16.55 -9.52 -27.02
C LYS A 120 15.66 -9.15 -28.21
N GLY A 121 16.08 -8.12 -28.94
CA GLY A 121 15.57 -7.68 -30.23
C GLY A 121 16.50 -6.63 -30.80
#